data_AF-A0A2G6ICD3-F1
#
_entry.id   AF-A0A2G6ICD3-F1
#
_cell.length_a   1.000
_cell.length_b   1.000
_cell.length_c   1.000
_cell.angle_alpha   90.00
_cell.angle_beta   90.00
_cell.angle_gamma   90.00
#
_symmetry.space_group_name_H-M   'P 1'
#
loop_
_entity.id
_entity.type
_entity.pdbx_description
1 polymer ?
#
loop_
_entity_poly.entity_id
_entity_poly.type
_entity_poly.pdbx_seq_one_letter_code
_entity_poly.pdbx_strand_id
1 'polypeptide(L)'
;MHRNRRAVRASSFVLALLALSGCYSTAIPVIEKGDWAPLAGEYECSKAIAGGTEIVKYTEEKSGFFWPEYMYVDAEGAETKLAEMDDGLMLVQRHTKDDGFNYAYIDFTGDDSFILSVASVMEKKPYVDALAREHSVTTGSGKEPGEIALSGDQGDILDFLMAHDKSMLSAFMSCKRL
;
A
#
# COMPACT_ATOMS: atom_id res chain seq x y z
N MET A 1 56.37 10.28 -24.05
CA MET A 1 55.28 10.90 -24.85
C MET A 1 53.95 10.29 -24.43
N HIS A 2 53.13 11.10 -23.78
CA HIS A 2 51.73 10.81 -23.43
C HIS A 2 50.81 10.99 -24.64
N ARG A 3 49.79 10.11 -24.79
CA ARG A 3 48.37 10.41 -25.13
C ARG A 3 47.65 9.08 -25.41
N ASN A 4 46.76 8.64 -24.51
CA ASN A 4 45.33 8.98 -24.37
C ASN A 4 44.44 8.04 -25.20
N ARG A 5 43.72 7.13 -24.53
CA ARG A 5 42.32 7.27 -24.05
C ARG A 5 41.31 6.82 -25.11
N ARG A 6 40.58 5.75 -24.79
CA ARG A 6 39.13 5.78 -24.51
C ARG A 6 38.70 4.37 -24.09
N ALA A 7 38.81 4.09 -22.80
CA ALA A 7 38.00 3.06 -22.20
C ALA A 7 36.54 3.54 -22.27
N VAL A 8 35.72 2.76 -22.96
CA VAL A 8 34.28 2.96 -23.07
C VAL A 8 33.69 2.88 -21.67
N ARG A 9 33.31 4.02 -21.10
CA ARG A 9 32.44 4.09 -19.93
C ARG A 9 31.04 3.67 -20.37
N ALA A 10 30.80 2.38 -20.42
CA ALA A 10 29.47 1.82 -20.29
C ALA A 10 29.17 1.61 -18.80
N SER A 11 27.89 1.62 -18.44
CA SER A 11 27.34 1.30 -17.12
C SER A 11 27.33 2.44 -16.10
N SER A 12 26.46 3.42 -16.33
CA SER A 12 25.76 4.15 -15.27
C SER A 12 24.42 4.64 -15.82
N PHE A 13 23.57 3.69 -16.20
CA PHE A 13 22.16 3.90 -16.59
C PHE A 13 21.29 2.81 -15.94
N VAL A 14 21.51 2.58 -14.65
CA VAL A 14 20.57 1.83 -13.79
C VAL A 14 20.60 2.53 -12.43
N LEU A 15 20.21 3.80 -12.41
CA LEU A 15 20.00 4.54 -11.18
C LEU A 15 18.50 4.48 -10.87
N ALA A 16 18.13 3.51 -10.04
CA ALA A 16 17.00 3.53 -9.10
C ALA A 16 15.64 4.06 -9.64
N LEU A 17 15.02 3.29 -10.54
CA LEU A 17 13.57 3.36 -10.82
C LEU A 17 12.79 2.32 -10.00
N LEU A 18 13.27 1.98 -8.80
CA LEU A 18 12.51 1.24 -7.79
C LEU A 18 11.72 2.23 -6.91
N ALA A 19 11.11 3.22 -7.54
CA ALA A 19 10.04 3.97 -6.92
C ALA A 19 8.83 3.02 -6.86
N LEU A 20 8.17 2.97 -5.72
CA LEU A 20 7.28 1.92 -5.26
C LEU A 20 6.13 1.67 -6.24
N SER A 21 6.37 0.80 -7.22
CA SER A 21 5.38 0.40 -8.19
C SER A 21 4.33 -0.46 -7.50
N GLY A 22 3.11 0.05 -7.32
CA GLY A 22 2.01 -0.76 -6.80
C GLY A 22 1.26 -0.21 -5.59
N CYS A 23 1.58 0.98 -5.09
CA CYS A 23 0.63 1.73 -4.27
C CYS A 23 -0.50 2.20 -5.18
N TYR A 24 -1.70 1.64 -4.99
CA TYR A 24 -2.88 2.16 -5.66
C TYR A 24 -3.32 3.45 -4.99
N SER A 25 -3.96 4.33 -5.76
CA SER A 25 -4.57 5.54 -5.21
C SER A 25 -5.87 5.94 -5.89
N THR A 26 -6.67 6.72 -5.17
CA THR A 26 -7.92 7.32 -5.68
C THR A 26 -8.08 8.74 -5.15
N ALA A 27 -8.94 9.52 -5.82
CA ALA A 27 -9.32 10.86 -5.36
C ALA A 27 -10.39 10.84 -4.25
N ILE A 28 -11.15 9.75 -4.15
CA ILE A 28 -12.26 9.57 -3.20
C ILE A 28 -12.05 8.30 -2.37
N PRO A 29 -12.56 8.23 -1.13
CA PRO A 29 -12.49 7.01 -0.34
C PRO A 29 -13.37 5.92 -0.96
N VAL A 30 -12.95 4.67 -0.84
CA VAL A 30 -13.76 3.50 -1.20
C VAL A 30 -14.17 2.67 0.02
N ILE A 31 -13.39 2.73 1.10
CA ILE A 31 -13.76 2.20 2.42
C ILE A 31 -14.49 3.30 3.21
N GLU A 32 -15.81 3.18 3.31
CA GLU A 32 -16.64 4.12 4.08
C GLU A 32 -16.57 3.84 5.58
N LYS A 33 -16.66 2.57 5.96
CA LYS A 33 -16.66 2.09 7.34
C LYS A 33 -15.47 1.16 7.55
N GLY A 34 -14.65 1.47 8.54
CA GLY A 34 -13.49 0.65 8.85
C GLY A 34 -13.84 -0.47 9.83
N ASP A 35 -13.32 -1.66 9.54
CA ASP A 35 -13.35 -2.82 10.39
C ASP A 35 -12.30 -2.73 11.50
N TRP A 36 -12.56 -3.42 12.61
CA TRP A 36 -11.61 -3.52 13.72
C TRP A 36 -10.45 -4.46 13.39
N ALA A 37 -9.24 -4.08 13.76
CA ALA A 37 -8.05 -4.92 13.72
C ALA A 37 -7.09 -4.59 14.88
N PRO A 38 -6.16 -5.50 15.24
CA PRO A 38 -5.18 -5.27 16.30
C PRO A 38 -4.01 -4.36 15.86
N LEU A 39 -4.33 -3.25 15.17
CA LEU A 39 -3.35 -2.29 14.65
C LEU A 39 -2.95 -1.21 15.67
N ALA A 40 -3.76 -0.98 16.71
CA ALA A 40 -3.46 0.04 17.71
C ALA A 40 -2.22 -0.32 18.53
N GLY A 41 -1.22 0.56 18.55
CA GLY A 41 0.05 0.32 19.21
C GLY A 41 1.19 1.12 18.62
N GLU A 42 2.39 0.89 19.15
CA GLU A 42 3.64 1.44 18.64
C GLU A 42 4.49 0.29 18.07
N TYR A 43 5.02 0.47 16.87
CA TYR A 43 5.66 -0.58 16.10
C TYR A 43 6.98 -0.10 15.54
N GLU A 44 8.00 -0.96 15.58
CA GLU A 44 9.19 -0.81 14.77
C GLU A 44 8.98 -1.53 13.44
N CYS A 45 9.01 -0.76 12.35
CA CYS A 45 8.78 -1.23 10.99
C CYS A 45 10.07 -1.21 10.18
N SER A 46 10.43 -2.36 9.61
CA SER A 46 11.59 -2.52 8.72
C SER A 46 11.16 -2.52 7.26
N LYS A 47 11.71 -1.60 6.45
CA LYS A 47 11.42 -1.52 5.01
C LYS A 47 12.14 -2.64 4.26
N ALA A 48 11.38 -3.45 3.52
CA ALA A 48 11.92 -4.63 2.83
C ALA A 48 12.88 -4.27 1.67
N ILE A 49 12.67 -3.12 1.02
CA ILE A 49 13.36 -2.76 -0.23
C ILE A 49 14.44 -1.69 -0.01
N ALA A 50 14.11 -0.59 0.68
CA ALA A 50 15.01 0.55 0.85
C ALA A 50 16.05 0.35 1.96
N GLY A 51 15.83 -0.64 2.83
CA GLY A 51 16.53 -0.74 4.11
C GLY A 51 16.14 0.40 5.06
N GLY A 52 16.31 0.16 6.36
CA GLY A 52 16.00 1.12 7.40
C GLY A 52 14.78 0.72 8.23
N THR A 53 14.75 1.26 9.44
CA THR A 53 13.67 1.10 10.40
C THR A 53 13.01 2.45 10.67
N GLU A 54 11.70 2.42 10.90
CA GLU A 54 10.94 3.57 11.36
C GLU A 54 9.99 3.12 12.47
N ILE A 55 9.71 4.02 13.41
CA ILE A 55 8.73 3.77 14.46
C ILE A 55 7.42 4.40 14.02
N VAL A 56 6.37 3.60 13.96
CA VAL A 56 5.02 4.03 13.62
C VAL A 56 4.11 3.79 14.81
N LYS A 57 3.30 4.78 15.15
CA LYS A 57 2.31 4.68 16.22
C LYS A 57 0.93 4.86 15.63
N TYR A 58 0.03 3.94 15.94
CA TYR A 58 -1.38 4.00 15.57
C TYR A 58 -2.24 4.13 16.83
N THR A 59 -3.16 5.10 16.81
CA THR A 59 -4.18 5.29 17.83
C THR A 59 -5.54 4.90 17.25
N GLU A 60 -6.24 3.97 17.92
CA GLU A 60 -7.59 3.59 17.51
C GLU A 60 -8.61 4.66 17.91
N GLU A 61 -9.42 5.06 16.95
CA GLU A 61 -10.62 5.86 17.13
C GLU A 61 -11.83 5.01 16.78
N LYS A 62 -12.77 4.94 17.72
CA LYS A 62 -14.03 4.21 17.57
C LYS A 62 -15.19 5.20 17.56
N SER A 63 -16.05 5.07 16.57
CA SER A 63 -17.32 5.80 16.49
C SER A 63 -18.50 4.84 16.32
N GLY A 64 -19.73 5.35 16.46
CA GLY A 64 -20.94 4.53 16.34
C GLY A 64 -21.26 3.70 17.60
N PHE A 65 -22.51 3.76 18.05
CA PHE A 65 -22.96 3.03 19.25
C PHE A 65 -23.48 1.62 18.92
N PHE A 66 -24.31 1.50 17.88
CA PHE A 66 -24.92 0.23 17.48
C PHE A 66 -24.14 -0.50 16.37
N TRP A 67 -23.43 0.25 15.53
CA TRP A 67 -22.59 -0.26 14.45
C TRP A 67 -21.24 0.43 14.60
N PRO A 68 -20.29 -0.19 15.32
CA PRO A 68 -19.02 0.46 15.58
C PRO A 68 -18.22 0.58 14.29
N GLU A 69 -17.63 1.75 14.08
CA GLU A 69 -16.74 2.04 12.97
C GLU A 69 -15.38 2.40 13.53
N TYR A 70 -14.33 1.79 12.96
CA TYR A 70 -12.97 1.91 13.45
C TYR A 70 -12.11 2.70 12.46
N MET A 71 -11.24 3.54 13.02
CA MET A 71 -10.24 4.29 12.29
C MET A 71 -8.96 4.32 13.11
N TYR A 72 -7.81 4.32 12.44
CA TYR A 72 -6.51 4.37 13.09
C TYR A 72 -5.80 5.64 12.64
N VAL A 73 -5.39 6.47 13.59
CA VAL A 73 -4.70 7.74 13.32
C VAL A 73 -3.25 7.63 13.76
N ASP A 74 -2.33 7.98 12.87
CA ASP A 74 -0.91 8.00 13.21
C ASP A 74 -0.45 9.32 13.84
N ALA A 75 0.81 9.38 14.26
CA ALA A 75 1.38 10.56 14.91
C ALA A 75 1.43 11.81 13.99
N GLU A 76 1.36 11.62 12.68
CA GLU A 76 1.35 12.68 11.68
C GLU A 76 -0.10 13.11 11.32
N GLY A 77 -1.10 12.42 11.88
CA GLY A 77 -2.51 12.66 11.64
C GLY A 77 -3.02 12.02 10.35
N ALA A 78 -2.30 11.05 9.79
CA ALA A 78 -2.82 10.26 8.68
C ALA A 78 -3.89 9.29 9.19
N GLU A 79 -5.02 9.26 8.50
CA GLU A 79 -6.18 8.44 8.84
C GLU A 79 -6.11 7.11 8.09
N THR A 80 -6.33 6.01 8.79
CA THR A 80 -6.32 4.67 8.21
C THR A 80 -7.61 3.95 8.53
N LYS A 81 -8.29 3.45 7.50
CA LYS A 81 -9.42 2.52 7.63
C LYS A 81 -9.02 1.17 7.06
N LEU A 82 -9.57 0.12 7.64
CA LEU A 82 -9.31 -1.26 7.24
C LEU A 82 -10.60 -1.89 6.76
N ALA A 83 -10.53 -2.78 5.77
CA ALA A 83 -11.64 -3.66 5.40
C ALA A 83 -11.14 -5.11 5.40
N GLU A 84 -11.89 -6.01 6.02
CA GLU A 84 -11.53 -7.43 6.08
C GLU A 84 -11.65 -8.09 4.71
N MET A 85 -10.60 -8.78 4.28
CA MET A 85 -10.55 -9.57 3.05
C MET A 85 -10.50 -11.06 3.38
N ASP A 86 -10.61 -11.88 2.33
CA ASP A 86 -10.37 -13.32 2.44
C ASP A 86 -8.93 -13.63 2.90
N ASP A 87 -8.72 -14.85 3.41
CA ASP A 87 -7.42 -15.38 3.87
C ASP A 87 -6.70 -14.55 4.96
N GLY A 88 -7.47 -13.77 5.73
CA GLY A 88 -6.97 -12.98 6.86
C GLY A 88 -6.15 -11.76 6.46
N LEU A 89 -6.26 -11.31 5.20
CA LEU A 89 -5.74 -10.02 4.77
C LEU A 89 -6.71 -8.90 5.19
N MET A 90 -6.15 -7.71 5.40
CA MET A 90 -6.93 -6.48 5.50
C MET A 90 -6.55 -5.53 4.38
N LEU A 91 -7.53 -5.01 3.66
CA LEU A 91 -7.34 -3.87 2.77
C LEU A 91 -7.14 -2.62 3.62
N VAL A 92 -6.09 -1.87 3.35
CA VAL A 92 -5.78 -0.60 4.00
C VAL A 92 -6.18 0.54 3.09
N GLN A 93 -6.97 1.48 3.60
CA GLN A 93 -7.15 2.80 3.00
C GLN A 93 -6.52 3.85 3.91
N ARG A 94 -5.43 4.47 3.45
CA ARG A 94 -4.75 5.56 4.15
C ARG A 94 -5.03 6.89 3.47
N HIS A 95 -5.31 7.92 4.26
CA HIS A 95 -5.51 9.29 3.80
C HIS A 95 -4.60 10.25 4.57
N THR A 96 -3.84 11.04 3.84
CA THR A 96 -3.04 12.15 4.37
C THR A 96 -3.63 13.43 3.79
N LYS A 97 -3.77 14.50 4.57
CA LYS A 97 -4.52 15.72 4.16
C LYS A 97 -4.13 16.32 2.80
N ASP A 98 -2.87 16.16 2.39
CA ASP A 98 -2.34 16.73 1.14
C ASP A 98 -2.32 15.70 -0.02
N ASP A 99 -2.62 14.44 0.28
CA ASP A 99 -2.63 13.33 -0.68
C ASP A 99 -4.02 12.76 -0.89
N GLY A 100 -4.17 12.01 -1.99
CA GLY A 100 -5.37 11.20 -2.20
C GLY A 100 -5.46 10.06 -1.18
N PHE A 101 -6.36 9.13 -1.45
CA PHE A 101 -6.45 7.88 -0.71
C PHE A 101 -5.47 6.89 -1.32
N ASN A 102 -4.63 6.27 -0.48
CA ASN A 102 -3.66 5.27 -0.89
C ASN A 102 -4.03 3.90 -0.31
N TYR A 103 -3.73 2.85 -1.06
CA TYR A 103 -4.11 1.50 -0.69
C TYR A 103 -2.92 0.56 -0.57
N ALA A 104 -3.00 -0.29 0.44
CA ALA A 104 -2.06 -1.34 0.75
C ALA A 104 -2.79 -2.51 1.42
N TYR A 105 -2.06 -3.56 1.79
CA TYR A 105 -2.62 -4.79 2.34
C TYR A 105 -1.85 -5.18 3.60
N ILE A 106 -2.55 -5.47 4.69
CA ILE A 106 -1.95 -5.97 5.93
C ILE A 106 -2.22 -7.45 6.08
N ASP A 107 -1.16 -8.20 6.36
CA ASP A 107 -1.22 -9.58 6.84
C ASP A 107 -0.75 -9.61 8.30
N PHE A 108 -1.67 -9.86 9.24
CA PHE A 108 -1.32 -10.00 10.65
C PHE A 108 -0.67 -11.38 10.88
N THR A 109 0.64 -11.38 11.16
CA THR A 109 1.42 -12.60 11.37
C THR A 109 1.43 -13.06 12.83
N GLY A 110 0.79 -12.29 13.71
CA GLY A 110 0.56 -12.54 15.14
C GLY A 110 -0.02 -11.30 15.81
N ASP A 111 -0.28 -11.37 17.12
CA ASP A 111 -0.88 -10.26 17.88
C ASP A 111 0.01 -9.00 17.90
N ASP A 112 1.33 -9.20 17.78
CA ASP A 112 2.35 -8.15 17.88
C ASP A 112 3.12 -7.92 16.58
N SER A 113 2.69 -8.49 15.46
CA SER A 113 3.42 -8.34 14.19
C SER A 113 2.52 -8.39 12.97
N PHE A 114 2.89 -7.61 11.96
CA PHE A 114 2.21 -7.60 10.68
C PHE A 114 3.15 -7.28 9.53
N ILE A 115 2.75 -7.68 8.33
CA ILE A 115 3.42 -7.36 7.07
C ILE A 115 2.50 -6.43 6.29
N LEU A 116 3.00 -5.26 5.91
CA LEU A 116 2.34 -4.38 4.96
C LEU A 116 2.86 -4.69 3.57
N SER A 117 1.96 -4.92 2.63
CA SER A 117 2.25 -5.28 1.25
C SER A 117 1.54 -4.35 0.27
N VAL A 118 2.07 -4.28 -0.94
CA VAL A 118 1.48 -3.53 -2.06
C VAL A 118 1.35 -4.46 -3.27
N ALA A 119 0.57 -4.07 -4.28
CA ALA A 119 0.39 -4.89 -5.46
C ALA A 119 1.71 -5.04 -6.24
N SER A 120 2.06 -6.26 -6.64
CA SER A 120 3.29 -6.53 -7.38
C SER A 120 3.11 -6.25 -8.88
N VAL A 121 2.81 -5.01 -9.24
CA VAL A 121 2.39 -4.68 -10.61
C VAL A 121 3.48 -4.96 -11.64
N MET A 122 4.76 -4.86 -11.28
CA MET A 122 5.86 -5.19 -12.19
C MET A 122 5.91 -6.68 -12.55
N GLU A 123 5.67 -7.58 -11.60
CA GLU A 123 5.75 -9.03 -11.80
C GLU A 123 4.41 -9.64 -12.22
N LYS A 124 3.32 -9.00 -11.83
CA LYS A 124 1.94 -9.51 -11.95
C LYS A 124 1.08 -8.65 -12.88
N LYS A 125 1.67 -7.75 -13.67
CA LYS A 125 0.95 -6.85 -14.58
C LYS A 125 -0.21 -7.50 -15.35
N PRO A 126 -0.04 -8.66 -16.02
CA PRO A 126 -1.13 -9.25 -16.80
C PRO A 126 -2.35 -9.64 -15.94
N TYR A 127 -2.12 -10.06 -14.69
CA TYR A 127 -3.18 -10.42 -13.75
C TYR A 127 -3.88 -9.17 -13.23
N VAL A 128 -3.11 -8.16 -12.84
CA VAL A 128 -3.64 -6.86 -12.40
C VAL A 128 -4.47 -6.21 -13.51
N ASP A 129 -3.99 -6.20 -14.76
CA ASP A 129 -4.71 -5.66 -15.91
C ASP A 129 -5.98 -6.48 -16.24
N ALA A 130 -5.96 -7.79 -16.02
CA ALA A 130 -7.15 -8.63 -16.20
C ALA A 130 -8.20 -8.33 -15.13
N LEU A 131 -7.77 -8.25 -13.86
CA LEU A 131 -8.64 -7.95 -12.73
C LEU A 131 -9.25 -6.55 -12.85
N ALA A 132 -8.46 -5.55 -13.24
CA ALA A 132 -8.95 -4.20 -13.47
C ALA A 132 -10.07 -4.18 -14.52
N ARG A 133 -9.92 -4.94 -15.63
CA ARG A 133 -10.96 -5.04 -16.65
C ARG A 133 -12.21 -5.79 -16.19
N GLU A 134 -12.03 -6.85 -15.40
CA GLU A 134 -13.15 -7.61 -14.83
C GLU A 134 -14.05 -6.72 -13.97
N HIS A 135 -13.44 -5.82 -13.20
CA HIS A 135 -14.12 -4.88 -12.33
C HIS A 135 -14.35 -3.50 -12.95
N SER A 136 -14.23 -3.32 -14.26
CA SER A 136 -14.43 -2.02 -14.94
C SER A 136 -13.57 -0.85 -14.40
N VAL A 137 -12.42 -1.14 -13.78
CA VAL A 137 -11.46 -0.17 -13.26
C VAL A 137 -10.44 0.21 -14.32
N THR A 138 -10.17 1.51 -14.44
CA THR A 138 -9.07 2.03 -15.27
C THR A 138 -7.89 2.41 -14.39
N THR A 139 -6.71 1.90 -14.73
CA THR A 139 -5.44 2.23 -14.07
C THR A 139 -4.66 3.27 -14.87
N GLY A 140 -4.07 4.26 -14.19
CA GLY A 140 -3.18 5.25 -14.78
C GLY A 140 -1.97 5.54 -13.89
N SER A 141 -1.14 6.49 -14.31
CA SER A 141 -0.05 6.99 -13.46
C SER A 141 -0.61 7.86 -12.33
N GLY A 142 -0.17 7.59 -11.10
CA GLY A 142 -0.47 8.42 -9.93
C GLY A 142 0.35 9.70 -9.84
N LYS A 143 0.26 10.39 -8.70
CA LYS A 143 1.01 11.63 -8.44
C LYS A 143 2.50 11.36 -8.26
N GLU A 144 2.82 10.31 -7.52
CA GLU A 144 4.18 9.89 -7.21
C GLU A 144 4.70 8.83 -8.20
N PRO A 145 6.01 8.77 -8.47
CA PRO A 145 6.58 7.73 -9.32
C PRO A 145 6.29 6.33 -8.76
N GLY A 146 5.64 5.48 -9.57
CA GLY A 146 5.27 4.11 -9.18
C GLY A 146 3.86 3.98 -8.59
N GLU A 147 3.23 5.08 -8.22
CA GLU A 147 1.83 5.10 -7.81
C GLU A 147 0.91 4.81 -9.00
N ILE A 148 -0.16 4.06 -8.76
CA ILE A 148 -1.14 3.67 -9.77
C ILE A 148 -2.49 4.28 -9.40
N ALA A 149 -2.88 5.34 -10.12
CA ALA A 149 -4.18 5.94 -9.94
C ALA A 149 -5.27 5.01 -10.48
N LEU A 150 -6.30 4.77 -9.66
CA LEU A 150 -7.50 4.03 -10.01
C LEU A 150 -8.64 5.00 -10.30
N SER A 151 -9.43 4.66 -11.32
CA SER A 151 -10.62 5.41 -11.71
C SER A 151 -11.72 4.47 -12.16
N GLY A 152 -12.96 4.80 -11.82
CA GLY A 152 -14.13 3.95 -11.95
C GLY A 152 -15.16 4.29 -10.88
N ASP A 153 -16.21 3.48 -10.78
CA ASP A 153 -17.19 3.61 -9.71
C ASP A 153 -16.59 3.13 -8.38
N GLN A 154 -17.03 3.72 -7.26
CA GLN A 154 -16.45 3.46 -5.94
C GLN A 154 -16.55 1.97 -5.55
N GLY A 155 -17.69 1.34 -5.83
CA GLY A 155 -17.92 -0.09 -5.58
C GLY A 155 -17.01 -0.97 -6.42
N ASP A 156 -16.89 -0.67 -7.72
CA ASP A 156 -16.02 -1.38 -8.66
C ASP A 156 -14.54 -1.31 -8.24
N ILE A 157 -14.09 -0.14 -7.77
CA ILE A 157 -12.73 0.03 -7.26
C ILE A 157 -12.53 -0.78 -5.97
N LEU A 158 -13.51 -0.76 -5.05
CA LEU A 158 -13.43 -1.56 -3.83
C LEU A 158 -13.36 -3.05 -4.19
N ASP A 159 -14.23 -3.55 -5.06
CA ASP A 159 -14.25 -4.95 -5.48
C ASP A 159 -12.91 -5.37 -6.14
N PHE A 160 -12.35 -4.50 -6.99
CA PHE A 160 -11.02 -4.71 -7.58
C PHE A 160 -9.90 -4.84 -6.51
N LEU A 161 -9.91 -3.96 -5.51
CA LEU A 161 -8.92 -3.99 -4.43
C LEU A 161 -9.11 -5.25 -3.57
N MET A 162 -10.35 -5.59 -3.25
CA MET A 162 -10.72 -6.75 -2.43
C MET A 162 -10.41 -8.08 -3.12
N ALA A 163 -10.37 -8.12 -4.45
CA ALA A 163 -10.07 -9.32 -5.22
C ALA A 163 -8.57 -9.65 -5.32
N HIS A 164 -7.68 -8.84 -4.73
CA HIS A 164 -6.27 -9.20 -4.63
C HIS A 164 -6.04 -10.31 -3.61
N ASP A 165 -5.20 -11.29 -3.95
CA ASP A 165 -4.74 -12.32 -3.01
C ASP A 165 -3.24 -12.18 -2.69
N LYS A 166 -2.76 -12.91 -1.67
CA LYS A 166 -1.35 -12.87 -1.22
C LYS A 166 -0.33 -13.15 -2.35
N SER A 167 -0.69 -13.90 -3.38
CA SER A 167 0.19 -14.24 -4.52
C SER A 167 0.39 -13.08 -5.50
N MET A 168 -0.48 -12.06 -5.44
CA MET A 168 -0.42 -10.84 -6.23
C MET A 168 0.34 -9.71 -5.52
N LEU A 169 0.70 -9.90 -4.25
CA LEU A 169 1.27 -8.87 -3.39
C LEU A 169 2.77 -9.03 -3.24
N SER A 170 3.43 -7.93 -2.89
CA SER A 170 4.84 -7.91 -2.50
C SER A 170 4.99 -7.18 -1.18
N ALA A 171 5.72 -7.79 -0.25
CA ALA A 171 5.98 -7.21 1.05
C ALA A 171 6.73 -5.89 0.90
N PHE A 172 6.17 -4.83 1.47
CA PHE A 172 6.74 -3.49 1.49
C PHE A 172 7.49 -3.24 2.79
N MET A 173 6.89 -3.61 3.92
CA MET A 173 7.52 -3.53 5.24
C MET A 173 6.99 -4.62 6.19
N SER A 174 7.80 -4.94 7.19
CA SER A 174 7.41 -5.80 8.32
C SER A 174 7.47 -5.00 9.60
N CYS A 175 6.43 -5.07 10.41
CA CYS A 175 6.30 -4.31 11.64
C CYS A 175 6.18 -5.24 12.85
N LYS A 176 6.81 -4.85 13.95
CA LYS A 176 6.72 -5.56 15.24
C LYS A 176 6.44 -4.55 16.34
N ARG A 177 5.49 -4.88 17.21
CA ARG A 177 5.11 -4.06 18.36
C ARG A 177 6.31 -3.90 19.32
N LEU A 178 6.46 -2.69 19.87
CA LEU A 178 7.45 -2.35 20.89
C LEU A 178 6.96 -2.63 22.31
#